data_AF-A0A529HP03-F1
#
_entry.id   AF-A0A529HP03-F1
#
_cell.length_a   1.000
_cell.length_b   1.000
_cell.length_c   1.000
_cell.angle_alpha   90.00
_cell.angle_beta   90.00
_cell.angle_gamma   90.00
#
_symmetry.space_group_name_H-M   'P 1'
#
loop_
_entity.id
_entity.type
_entity.pdbx_description
1 polymer ?
#
loop_
_entity_poly.entity_id
_entity_poly.type
_entity_poly.pdbx_seq_one_letter_code
_entity_poly.pdbx_strand_id
1 'polypeptide(L)'
;KYAAEVRLKTRVAALVASRGFVLHPMDWMPAASDQESPEVYAPWVDWQAGADGEKQSRREQLTAETWDDFYPAARRTALIDLRRTTPALARTLIETKGASEPAEVRLALVELMRFGLGADDVPFLKSLSADRSGKVREMAGRLLARLGEHGNPADGGSEDPTAELAAFIEEGKSGFIRRRTTYAPTKLKSPAQQARRADLFASCYLGDLVARFGKTEPEFIGAWQFGVDDNADRFLVLM
;
A
#
# COMPACT_ATOMS: atom_id res chain seq x y z
N LYS A 1 3.78 -2.62 24.45
CA LYS A 1 5.03 -3.42 24.45
C LYS A 1 4.86 -4.73 23.68
N TYR A 2 3.89 -5.59 24.05
CA TYR A 2 3.60 -6.85 23.35
C TYR A 2 3.34 -6.71 21.83
N ALA A 3 2.47 -5.79 21.42
CA ALA A 3 2.18 -5.57 19.98
C ALA A 3 3.39 -5.08 19.15
N ALA A 4 4.33 -4.37 19.78
CA ALA A 4 5.54 -3.91 19.10
C ALA A 4 6.55 -5.06 18.90
N GLU A 5 6.62 -5.97 19.88
CA GLU A 5 7.45 -7.17 19.81
C GLU A 5 6.94 -8.16 18.76
N VAL A 6 5.61 -8.35 18.67
CA VAL A 6 4.98 -9.19 17.63
C VAL A 6 5.33 -8.65 16.25
N ARG A 7 5.14 -7.35 16.01
CA ARG A 7 5.49 -6.71 14.72
C ARG A 7 6.97 -6.85 14.39
N LEU A 8 7.86 -6.75 15.39
CA LEU A 8 9.29 -6.95 15.19
C LEU A 8 9.59 -8.39 14.74
N LYS A 9 9.01 -9.39 15.42
CA LYS A 9 9.19 -10.81 15.08
C LYS A 9 8.67 -11.12 13.66
N THR A 10 7.51 -10.60 13.28
CA THR A 10 6.98 -10.75 11.91
C THR A 10 7.91 -10.13 10.87
N ARG A 11 8.50 -8.96 11.15
CA ARG A 11 9.49 -8.33 10.25
C ARG A 11 10.77 -9.15 10.12
N VAL A 12 11.25 -9.76 11.21
CA VAL A 12 12.39 -10.68 11.18
C VAL A 12 12.03 -11.92 10.37
N ALA A 13 10.86 -12.51 10.57
CA ALA A 13 10.37 -13.65 9.80
C ALA A 13 10.33 -13.32 8.29
N ALA A 14 9.85 -12.13 7.91
CA ALA A 14 9.85 -11.66 6.53
C ALA A 14 11.27 -11.49 5.94
N LEU A 15 12.21 -10.97 6.74
CA LEU A 15 13.61 -10.79 6.34
C LEU A 15 14.34 -12.13 6.13
N VAL A 16 14.02 -13.13 6.95
CA VAL A 16 14.58 -14.48 6.88
C VAL A 16 13.99 -15.23 5.68
N ALA A 17 12.67 -15.15 5.50
CA ALA A 17 11.96 -15.74 4.36
C ALA A 17 12.44 -15.19 3.02
N SER A 18 12.70 -13.89 2.92
CA SER A 18 13.22 -13.27 1.68
C SER A 18 14.61 -13.75 1.27
N ARG A 19 15.33 -14.43 2.17
CA ARG A 19 16.64 -15.07 1.90
C ARG A 19 16.54 -16.58 1.69
N GLY A 20 15.32 -17.14 1.60
CA GLY A 20 15.10 -18.57 1.41
C GLY A 20 15.23 -19.40 2.70
N PHE A 21 15.19 -18.78 3.87
CA PHE A 21 15.23 -19.46 5.16
C PHE A 21 13.89 -19.35 5.89
N VAL A 22 13.66 -20.22 6.87
CA VAL A 22 12.50 -20.17 7.76
C VAL A 22 12.95 -20.10 9.21
N LEU A 23 12.18 -19.39 10.05
CA LEU A 23 12.37 -19.42 11.50
C LEU A 23 11.98 -20.80 12.02
N HIS A 24 12.71 -21.26 13.04
CA HIS A 24 12.34 -22.47 13.74
C HIS A 24 11.01 -22.25 14.49
N PRO A 25 10.06 -23.19 14.48
CA PRO A 25 8.74 -23.01 15.11
C PRO A 25 8.81 -22.66 16.62
N MET A 26 9.85 -23.09 17.32
CA MET A 26 10.05 -22.72 18.73
C MET A 26 10.47 -21.25 18.93
N ASP A 27 11.08 -20.63 17.93
CA ASP A 27 11.50 -19.22 18.00
C ASP A 27 10.34 -18.29 17.64
N TRP A 28 9.53 -18.69 16.66
CA TRP A 28 8.35 -17.96 16.22
C TRP A 28 7.41 -18.84 15.38
N MET A 29 6.10 -18.66 15.57
CA MET A 29 5.05 -19.18 14.70
C MET A 29 4.04 -18.08 14.39
N PRO A 30 3.47 -18.05 13.17
CA PRO A 30 2.38 -17.12 12.84
C PRO A 30 1.12 -17.47 13.64
N ALA A 31 0.19 -16.55 13.83
CA ALA A 31 -1.12 -16.90 14.41
C ALA A 31 -2.07 -17.48 13.34
N ALA A 32 -3.13 -18.20 13.74
CA ALA A 32 -4.19 -18.64 12.84
C ALA A 32 -4.87 -17.50 12.06
N SER A 33 -4.85 -16.28 12.61
CA SER A 33 -5.40 -15.06 12.00
C SER A 33 -4.35 -14.19 11.31
N ASP A 34 -3.09 -14.65 11.19
CA ASP A 34 -2.01 -13.84 10.64
C ASP A 34 -2.16 -13.70 9.11
N GLN A 35 -2.40 -12.47 8.67
CA GLN A 35 -2.50 -12.10 7.27
C GLN A 35 -1.21 -11.47 6.73
N GLU A 36 -0.25 -11.11 7.58
CA GLU A 36 0.98 -10.41 7.17
C GLU A 36 2.18 -11.35 7.07
N SER A 37 2.04 -12.60 7.51
CA SER A 37 3.09 -13.60 7.40
C SER A 37 3.54 -13.84 5.94
N PRO A 38 4.83 -14.12 5.72
CA PRO A 38 5.34 -14.51 4.40
C PRO A 38 4.68 -15.79 3.85
N GLU A 39 4.56 -15.90 2.52
CA GLU A 39 3.92 -17.02 1.80
C GLU A 39 4.40 -18.41 2.28
N VAL A 40 5.69 -18.54 2.61
CA VAL A 40 6.29 -19.80 3.12
C VAL A 40 5.66 -20.31 4.42
N TYR A 41 5.01 -19.44 5.20
CA TYR A 41 4.34 -19.80 6.44
C TYR A 41 2.84 -20.07 6.29
N ALA A 42 2.27 -19.91 5.08
CA ALA A 42 0.84 -20.15 4.85
C ALA A 42 0.36 -21.54 5.32
N PRO A 43 1.12 -22.65 5.12
CA PRO A 43 0.72 -23.96 5.65
C PRO A 43 0.61 -23.99 7.18
N TRP A 44 1.45 -23.22 7.89
CA TRP A 44 1.42 -23.15 9.36
C TRP A 44 0.25 -22.32 9.88
N VAL A 45 -0.13 -21.26 9.18
CA VAL A 45 -1.33 -20.46 9.48
C VAL A 45 -2.57 -21.32 9.32
N ASP A 46 -2.69 -22.00 8.19
CA ASP A 46 -3.84 -22.86 7.90
C ASP A 46 -3.93 -24.04 8.88
N TRP A 47 -2.79 -24.66 9.23
CA TRP A 47 -2.76 -25.70 10.26
C TRP A 47 -3.25 -25.20 11.62
N GLN A 48 -2.84 -24.01 12.06
CA GLN A 48 -3.36 -23.42 13.30
C GLN A 48 -4.84 -23.04 13.23
N ALA A 49 -5.35 -22.75 12.04
CA ALA A 49 -6.77 -22.52 11.80
C ALA A 49 -7.60 -23.83 11.74
N GLY A 50 -6.96 -24.99 11.94
CA GLY A 50 -7.61 -26.30 11.95
C GLY A 50 -7.74 -26.94 10.57
N ALA A 51 -6.82 -26.67 9.64
CA ALA A 51 -6.80 -27.33 8.35
C ALA A 51 -6.38 -28.80 8.44
N ASP A 52 -7.28 -29.70 8.01
CA ASP A 52 -6.94 -31.10 7.77
C ASP A 52 -6.09 -31.20 6.50
N GLY A 53 -4.81 -31.58 6.63
CA GLY A 53 -3.83 -31.59 5.53
C GLY A 53 -4.22 -32.40 4.29
N GLU A 54 -5.15 -33.35 4.42
CA GLU A 54 -5.69 -34.14 3.31
C GLU A 54 -6.61 -33.33 2.38
N LYS A 55 -7.33 -32.32 2.87
CA LYS A 55 -8.18 -31.45 2.04
C LYS A 55 -7.36 -30.43 1.26
N GLN A 56 -6.22 -30.00 1.81
CA GLN A 56 -5.32 -29.02 1.18
C GLN A 56 -4.62 -29.59 -0.06
N SER A 57 -4.16 -30.85 0.04
CA SER A 57 -3.33 -31.51 -0.97
C SER A 57 -4.06 -31.90 -2.25
N ARG A 58 -5.40 -31.82 -2.26
CA ARG A 58 -6.27 -32.26 -3.38
C ARG A 58 -6.88 -31.11 -4.20
N ARG A 59 -6.55 -29.85 -3.90
CA ARG A 59 -7.15 -28.68 -4.58
C ARG A 59 -6.34 -28.33 -5.82
N GLU A 60 -6.92 -28.60 -6.98
CA GLU A 60 -6.19 -28.56 -8.25
C GLU A 60 -6.02 -27.16 -8.85
N GLN A 61 -6.78 -26.16 -8.40
CA GLN A 61 -6.61 -24.72 -8.73
C GLN A 61 -7.60 -23.86 -7.94
N LEU A 62 -7.25 -22.59 -7.67
CA LEU A 62 -8.19 -21.62 -7.12
C LEU A 62 -9.10 -21.07 -8.24
N THR A 63 -10.39 -21.36 -8.17
CA THR A 63 -11.44 -20.87 -9.08
C THR A 63 -12.59 -20.26 -8.29
N ALA A 64 -13.65 -19.80 -8.97
CA ALA A 64 -14.84 -19.30 -8.29
C ALA A 64 -15.59 -20.41 -7.56
N GLU A 65 -15.55 -21.63 -8.08
CA GLU A 65 -16.20 -22.82 -7.51
C GLU A 65 -15.44 -23.34 -6.29
N THR A 66 -14.09 -23.31 -6.34
CA THR A 66 -13.25 -23.82 -5.25
C THR A 66 -12.89 -22.76 -4.21
N TRP A 67 -13.35 -21.52 -4.35
CA TRP A 67 -13.00 -20.40 -3.45
C TRP A 67 -13.17 -20.72 -1.96
N ASP A 68 -14.33 -21.26 -1.60
CA ASP A 68 -14.69 -21.58 -0.22
C ASP A 68 -13.97 -22.82 0.31
N ASP A 69 -13.40 -23.63 -0.58
CA ASP A 69 -12.58 -24.76 -0.18
C ASP A 69 -11.23 -24.30 0.34
N PHE A 70 -10.67 -23.19 -0.16
CA PHE A 70 -9.36 -22.71 0.27
C PHE A 70 -9.43 -21.99 1.61
N TYR A 71 -8.58 -22.40 2.55
CA TYR A 71 -8.32 -21.64 3.76
C TYR A 71 -7.69 -20.28 3.43
N PRO A 72 -7.86 -19.25 4.28
CA PRO A 72 -7.45 -17.88 3.97
C PRO A 72 -5.99 -17.71 3.54
N ALA A 73 -5.02 -18.40 4.18
CA ALA A 73 -3.61 -18.22 3.85
C ALA A 73 -3.23 -18.92 2.54
N ALA A 74 -3.73 -20.13 2.28
CA ALA A 74 -3.59 -20.77 0.98
C ALA A 74 -4.30 -20.01 -0.14
N ARG A 75 -5.50 -19.46 0.12
CA ARG A 75 -6.23 -18.63 -0.84
C ARG A 75 -5.40 -17.41 -1.24
N ARG A 76 -4.81 -16.72 -0.25
CA ARG A 76 -3.91 -15.59 -0.49
C ARG A 76 -2.71 -16.00 -1.34
N THR A 77 -2.05 -17.10 -1.01
CA THR A 77 -0.87 -17.60 -1.76
C THR A 77 -1.25 -17.90 -3.21
N ALA A 78 -2.33 -18.64 -3.43
CA ALA A 78 -2.84 -18.95 -4.77
C ALA A 78 -3.22 -17.69 -5.57
N LEU A 79 -3.83 -16.68 -4.92
CA LEU A 79 -4.15 -15.40 -5.57
C LEU A 79 -2.88 -14.62 -5.95
N ILE A 80 -1.82 -14.65 -5.12
CA ILE A 80 -0.56 -13.99 -5.46
C ILE A 80 0.07 -14.65 -6.69
N ASP A 81 0.09 -15.98 -6.74
CA ASP A 81 0.59 -16.71 -7.90
C ASP A 81 -0.24 -16.44 -9.16
N LEU A 82 -1.57 -16.40 -9.04
CA LEU A 82 -2.44 -15.99 -10.15
C LEU A 82 -2.21 -14.53 -10.55
N ARG A 83 -1.97 -13.62 -9.61
CA ARG A 83 -1.62 -12.22 -9.93
C ARG A 83 -0.28 -12.09 -10.65
N ARG A 84 0.66 -13.03 -10.47
CA ARG A 84 1.94 -13.06 -11.20
C ARG A 84 1.81 -13.71 -12.58
N THR A 85 0.92 -14.68 -12.75
CA THR A 85 0.82 -15.53 -13.95
C THR A 85 -0.36 -15.18 -14.86
N THR A 86 -1.55 -15.00 -14.29
CA THR A 86 -2.81 -14.70 -14.98
C THR A 86 -3.57 -13.56 -14.26
N PRO A 87 -3.07 -12.30 -14.33
CA PRO A 87 -3.57 -11.18 -13.53
C PRO A 87 -5.08 -10.92 -13.69
N ALA A 88 -5.61 -11.11 -14.90
CA ALA A 88 -7.02 -10.93 -15.21
C ALA A 88 -7.94 -11.92 -14.46
N LEU A 89 -7.54 -13.20 -14.39
CA LEU A 89 -8.32 -14.22 -13.68
C LEU A 89 -8.36 -13.91 -12.18
N ALA A 90 -7.20 -13.57 -11.58
CA ALA A 90 -7.14 -13.16 -10.19
C ALA A 90 -8.00 -11.93 -9.89
N ARG A 91 -7.97 -10.91 -10.77
CA ARG A 91 -8.84 -9.72 -10.64
C ARG A 91 -10.31 -10.12 -10.64
N THR A 92 -10.76 -10.95 -11.59
CA THR A 92 -12.15 -11.42 -11.64
C THR A 92 -12.56 -12.17 -10.38
N LEU A 93 -11.68 -13.01 -9.83
CA LEU A 93 -11.93 -13.72 -8.57
C LEU A 93 -12.04 -12.74 -7.39
N ILE A 94 -11.10 -11.80 -7.26
CA ILE A 94 -11.10 -10.78 -6.20
C ILE A 94 -12.36 -9.91 -6.27
N GLU A 95 -12.73 -9.46 -7.47
CA GLU A 95 -13.91 -8.62 -7.69
C GLU A 95 -15.20 -9.37 -7.35
N THR A 96 -15.34 -10.60 -7.85
CA THR A 96 -16.58 -11.39 -7.71
C THR A 96 -16.76 -11.90 -6.28
N LYS A 97 -15.71 -12.48 -5.69
CA LYS A 97 -15.80 -13.12 -4.38
C LYS A 97 -15.54 -12.15 -3.23
N GLY A 98 -14.73 -11.12 -3.47
CA GLY A 98 -14.43 -10.11 -2.45
C GLY A 98 -15.63 -9.23 -2.10
N ALA A 99 -16.56 -8.97 -3.02
CA ALA A 99 -17.68 -8.06 -2.79
C ALA A 99 -18.53 -8.40 -1.54
N SER A 100 -18.75 -9.70 -1.26
CA SER A 100 -19.52 -10.18 -0.12
C SER A 100 -18.72 -10.26 1.19
N GLU A 101 -17.39 -10.18 1.13
CA GLU A 101 -16.52 -10.41 2.29
C GLU A 101 -16.58 -9.24 3.30
N PRO A 102 -16.19 -9.46 4.58
CA PRO A 102 -16.00 -8.40 5.55
C PRO A 102 -14.96 -7.37 5.10
N ALA A 103 -15.03 -6.15 5.66
CA ALA A 103 -14.17 -5.03 5.24
C ALA A 103 -12.67 -5.33 5.34
N GLU A 104 -12.24 -6.07 6.36
CA GLU A 104 -10.83 -6.45 6.56
C GLU A 104 -10.34 -7.44 5.50
N VAL A 105 -11.18 -8.43 5.16
CA VAL A 105 -10.87 -9.40 4.10
C VAL A 105 -10.84 -8.72 2.73
N ARG A 106 -11.80 -7.83 2.44
CA ARG A 106 -11.77 -7.02 1.20
C ARG A 106 -10.50 -6.20 1.08
N LEU A 107 -10.10 -5.52 2.16
CA LEU A 107 -8.87 -4.75 2.19
C LEU A 107 -7.67 -5.63 1.84
N ALA A 108 -7.54 -6.79 2.49
CA ALA A 108 -6.44 -7.73 2.23
C ALA A 108 -6.43 -8.25 0.78
N LEU A 109 -7.60 -8.53 0.20
CA LEU A 109 -7.74 -8.95 -1.20
C LEU A 109 -7.32 -7.86 -2.19
N VAL A 110 -7.79 -6.62 -1.97
CA VAL A 110 -7.42 -5.47 -2.81
C VAL A 110 -5.92 -5.19 -2.73
N GLU A 111 -5.30 -5.37 -1.56
CA GLU A 111 -3.86 -5.21 -1.38
C GLU A 111 -3.02 -6.16 -2.25
N LEU A 112 -3.56 -7.33 -2.64
CA LEU A 112 -2.89 -8.29 -3.52
C LEU A 112 -2.74 -7.79 -4.96
N MET A 113 -3.56 -6.81 -5.37
CA MET A 113 -3.48 -6.23 -6.72
C MET A 113 -2.12 -5.60 -7.02
N ARG A 114 -1.33 -5.26 -5.98
CA ARG A 114 0.05 -4.78 -6.11
C ARG A 114 0.95 -5.73 -6.92
N PHE A 115 0.66 -7.03 -6.90
CA PHE A 115 1.36 -8.03 -7.70
C PHE A 115 0.76 -7.99 -9.11
N GLY A 116 1.60 -7.79 -10.13
CA GLY A 116 1.13 -7.70 -11.52
C GLY A 116 0.21 -6.50 -11.80
N LEU A 117 0.27 -5.44 -10.97
CA LEU A 117 -0.54 -4.23 -11.13
C LEU A 117 -0.36 -3.61 -12.52
N GLY A 118 -1.47 -3.41 -13.25
CA GLY A 118 -1.44 -2.86 -14.61
C GLY A 118 -2.69 -2.06 -14.98
N ALA A 119 -2.69 -1.46 -16.17
CA ALA A 119 -3.77 -0.60 -16.66
C ALA A 119 -5.14 -1.31 -16.70
N ASP A 120 -5.17 -2.63 -16.94
CA ASP A 120 -6.40 -3.43 -16.96
C ASP A 120 -7.08 -3.53 -15.58
N ASP A 121 -6.38 -3.18 -14.49
CA ASP A 121 -6.93 -3.16 -13.14
C ASP A 121 -7.65 -1.83 -12.82
N VAL A 122 -7.45 -0.78 -13.63
CA VAL A 122 -8.00 0.58 -13.39
C VAL A 122 -9.53 0.59 -13.26
N PRO A 123 -10.32 -0.07 -14.12
CA PRO A 123 -11.78 -0.05 -13.99
C PRO A 123 -12.27 -0.64 -12.66
N PHE A 124 -11.66 -1.75 -12.23
CA PHE A 124 -11.97 -2.38 -10.94
C PHE A 124 -11.56 -1.48 -9.77
N LEU A 125 -10.36 -0.92 -9.78
CA LEU A 125 -9.91 -0.05 -8.70
C LEU A 125 -10.73 1.24 -8.60
N LYS A 126 -11.19 1.80 -9.72
CA LYS A 126 -12.10 2.96 -9.74
C LYS A 126 -13.48 2.61 -9.16
N SER A 127 -14.00 1.41 -9.41
CA SER A 127 -15.29 0.98 -8.86
C SER A 127 -15.30 0.90 -7.32
N LEU A 128 -14.14 0.62 -6.71
CA LEU A 128 -13.96 0.58 -5.25
C LEU A 128 -14.12 1.94 -4.56
N SER A 129 -14.19 3.06 -5.30
CA SER A 129 -14.56 4.36 -4.72
C SER A 129 -15.94 4.36 -4.03
N ALA A 130 -16.83 3.46 -4.45
CA ALA A 130 -18.14 3.23 -3.84
C ALA A 130 -18.12 2.20 -2.67
N ASP A 131 -16.95 1.68 -2.29
CA ASP A 131 -16.87 0.71 -1.19
C ASP A 131 -17.25 1.35 0.15
N ARG A 132 -18.02 0.61 0.95
CA ARG A 132 -18.49 1.01 2.29
C ARG A 132 -17.36 1.25 3.31
N SER A 133 -16.16 0.73 3.08
CA SER A 133 -14.99 0.87 3.95
C SER A 133 -14.07 1.98 3.47
N GLY A 134 -13.83 2.98 4.33
CA GLY A 134 -12.83 4.03 4.06
C GLY A 134 -11.43 3.48 3.75
N LYS A 135 -11.00 2.42 4.46
CA LYS A 135 -9.69 1.80 4.26
C LYS A 135 -9.56 1.10 2.89
N VAL A 136 -10.65 0.50 2.40
CA VAL A 136 -10.66 -0.13 1.06
C VAL A 136 -10.56 0.94 -0.02
N ARG A 137 -11.32 2.04 0.11
CA ARG A 137 -11.24 3.21 -0.78
C ARG A 137 -9.83 3.79 -0.84
N GLU A 138 -9.21 3.98 0.32
CA GLU A 138 -7.84 4.49 0.43
C GLU A 138 -6.82 3.55 -0.25
N MET A 139 -6.92 2.23 -0.01
CA MET A 139 -6.05 1.25 -0.66
C MET A 139 -6.20 1.25 -2.19
N ALA A 140 -7.43 1.32 -2.68
CA ALA A 140 -7.69 1.40 -4.12
C ALA A 140 -7.10 2.69 -4.72
N GLY A 141 -7.25 3.82 -4.04
CA GLY A 141 -6.63 5.10 -4.42
C GLY A 141 -5.11 4.98 -4.54
N ARG A 142 -4.44 4.37 -3.54
CA ARG A 142 -2.98 4.18 -3.56
C ARG A 142 -2.53 3.35 -4.76
N LEU A 143 -3.28 2.30 -5.10
CA LEU A 143 -2.99 1.46 -6.27
C LEU A 143 -3.23 2.20 -7.58
N LEU A 144 -4.30 2.99 -7.69
CA LEU A 144 -4.57 3.83 -8.86
C LEU A 144 -3.47 4.87 -9.08
N ALA A 145 -3.00 5.52 -8.02
CA ALA A 145 -1.93 6.50 -8.15
C ALA A 145 -0.61 5.91 -8.61
N ARG A 146 -0.30 4.66 -8.23
CA ARG A 146 0.85 3.92 -8.79
C ARG A 146 0.73 3.64 -10.29
N LEU A 147 -0.48 3.70 -10.82
CA LEU A 147 -0.78 3.61 -12.25
C LEU A 147 -0.88 5.00 -12.92
N GLY A 148 -0.66 6.10 -12.18
CA GLY A 148 -0.86 7.46 -12.67
C GLY A 148 -2.33 7.89 -12.76
N GLU A 149 -3.27 7.08 -12.24
CA GLU A 149 -4.71 7.32 -12.25
C GLU A 149 -5.16 8.05 -10.98
N HIS A 150 -4.41 9.08 -10.57
CA HIS A 150 -4.79 10.00 -9.51
C HIS A 150 -5.64 11.14 -10.10
N GLY A 151 -6.50 11.76 -9.28
CA GLY A 151 -7.44 12.79 -9.74
C GLY A 151 -6.72 13.90 -10.50
N ASN A 152 -7.19 14.22 -11.71
CA ASN A 152 -6.58 15.25 -12.54
C ASN A 152 -6.54 16.58 -11.75
N PRO A 153 -5.38 17.24 -11.57
CA PRO A 153 -5.28 18.52 -10.85
C PRO A 153 -6.13 19.66 -11.44
N ALA A 154 -6.76 19.44 -12.61
CA ALA A 154 -7.71 20.36 -13.23
C ALA A 154 -9.14 20.30 -12.67
N ASP A 155 -9.52 19.24 -11.93
CA ASP A 155 -10.83 19.15 -11.26
C ASP A 155 -10.76 19.85 -9.90
N GLY A 156 -10.61 21.17 -9.94
CA GLY A 156 -10.56 22.05 -8.77
C GLY A 156 -11.88 22.05 -8.00
N GLY A 157 -12.05 21.09 -7.09
CA GLY A 157 -12.96 21.17 -5.96
C GLY A 157 -12.39 22.11 -4.89
N SER A 158 -13.25 22.75 -4.11
CA SER A 158 -12.91 23.78 -3.11
C SER A 158 -12.05 23.32 -1.92
N GLU A 159 -11.62 22.05 -1.90
CA GLU A 159 -10.70 21.47 -0.92
C GLU A 159 -9.72 20.55 -1.65
N ASP A 160 -8.77 21.14 -2.37
CA ASP A 160 -7.73 20.42 -3.09
C ASP A 160 -6.56 20.09 -2.13
N PRO A 161 -6.43 18.85 -1.63
CA PRO A 161 -5.45 18.50 -0.60
C PRO A 161 -4.01 18.67 -1.11
N THR A 162 -3.80 18.44 -2.41
CA THR A 162 -2.50 18.63 -3.06
C THR A 162 -2.15 20.11 -3.14
N ALA A 163 -3.11 20.99 -3.42
CA ALA A 163 -2.89 22.44 -3.36
C ALA A 163 -2.56 22.89 -1.93
N GLU A 164 -3.28 22.37 -0.93
CA GLU A 164 -3.04 22.65 0.48
C GLU A 164 -1.63 22.21 0.89
N LEU A 165 -1.20 21.01 0.47
CA LEU A 165 0.15 20.52 0.71
C LEU A 165 1.21 21.38 0.01
N ALA A 166 0.98 21.75 -1.24
CA ALA A 166 1.87 22.64 -2.00
C ALA A 166 2.02 24.00 -1.31
N ALA A 167 0.97 24.52 -0.68
CA ALA A 167 1.02 25.77 0.09
C ALA A 167 1.87 25.68 1.37
N PHE A 168 2.16 24.46 1.86
CA PHE A 168 3.10 24.21 2.96
C PHE A 168 4.56 24.06 2.50
N ILE A 169 4.86 24.32 1.22
CA ILE A 169 6.21 24.24 0.66
C ILE A 169 6.58 25.61 0.07
N GLU A 170 7.70 26.15 0.54
CA GLU A 170 8.27 27.41 0.04
C GLU A 170 9.21 27.11 -1.13
N GLU A 171 8.97 27.78 -2.27
CA GLU A 171 9.90 27.80 -3.40
C GLU A 171 10.92 28.95 -3.22
N GLY A 172 12.19 28.57 -3.14
CA GLY A 172 13.32 29.47 -3.04
C GLY A 172 14.26 29.39 -4.25
N LYS A 173 15.31 30.21 -4.23
CA LYS A 173 16.41 30.15 -5.19
C LYS A 173 17.74 30.15 -4.42
N SER A 174 18.64 29.24 -4.79
CA SER A 174 19.98 29.13 -4.20
C SER A 174 21.06 29.25 -5.27
N GLY A 175 22.21 29.82 -4.91
CA GLY A 175 23.40 29.96 -5.76
C GLY A 175 23.62 31.35 -6.36
N PHE A 176 24.89 31.80 -6.36
CA PHE A 176 25.31 33.13 -6.81
C PHE A 176 25.51 33.27 -8.33
N ILE A 177 25.82 32.18 -9.05
CA ILE A 177 26.16 32.21 -10.49
C ILE A 177 25.10 31.50 -11.35
N ARG A 178 24.49 30.42 -10.82
CA ARG A 178 23.28 29.80 -11.39
C ARG A 178 22.26 29.65 -10.27
N ARG A 179 21.17 30.41 -10.37
CA ARG A 179 20.05 30.32 -9.42
C ARG A 179 19.32 28.99 -9.64
N ARG A 180 19.56 28.01 -8.78
CA ARG A 180 18.84 26.73 -8.74
C ARG A 180 17.58 26.92 -7.89
N THR A 181 16.43 26.48 -8.38
CA THR A 181 15.21 26.42 -7.58
C THR A 181 15.40 25.45 -6.42
N THR A 182 14.93 25.79 -5.24
CA THR A 182 14.97 24.96 -4.03
C THR A 182 13.59 24.88 -3.40
N TYR A 183 13.23 23.75 -2.83
CA TYR A 183 11.97 23.56 -2.12
C TYR A 183 12.24 23.28 -0.65
N ALA A 184 11.55 23.99 0.24
CA ALA A 184 11.69 23.80 1.69
C ALA A 184 10.31 23.77 2.35
N PRO A 185 10.10 22.94 3.38
CA PRO A 185 8.85 22.94 4.12
C PRO A 185 8.68 24.25 4.88
N THR A 186 7.49 24.86 4.81
CA THR A 186 7.15 26.08 5.55
C THR A 186 7.25 25.82 7.05
N LYS A 187 7.78 26.80 7.79
CA LYS A 187 7.88 26.72 9.26
C LYS A 187 6.51 26.90 9.91
N LEU A 188 5.97 25.83 10.47
CA LEU A 188 4.66 25.82 11.13
C LEU A 188 4.75 26.14 12.62
N LYS A 189 3.79 26.92 13.13
CA LYS A 189 3.74 27.38 14.54
C LYS A 189 2.69 26.66 15.38
N SER A 190 1.74 25.97 14.76
CA SER A 190 0.63 25.29 15.44
C SER A 190 0.72 23.76 15.32
N PRO A 191 0.53 23.00 16.41
CA PRO A 191 0.44 21.54 16.37
C PRO A 191 -0.65 21.02 15.42
N ALA A 192 -1.78 21.74 15.30
CA ALA A 192 -2.86 21.37 14.40
C ALA A 192 -2.44 21.45 12.92
N GLN A 193 -1.64 22.48 12.57
CA GLN A 193 -1.09 22.61 11.21
C GLN A 193 -0.05 21.53 10.91
N GLN A 194 0.76 21.16 11.91
CA GLN A 194 1.74 20.07 11.76
C GLN A 194 1.05 18.72 11.54
N ALA A 195 -0.02 18.42 12.30
CA ALA A 195 -0.84 17.23 12.11
C ALA A 195 -1.50 17.23 10.72
N ARG A 196 -2.11 18.35 10.32
CA ARG A 196 -2.73 18.47 9.00
C ARG A 196 -1.73 18.25 7.87
N ARG A 197 -0.54 18.85 7.94
CA ARG A 197 0.52 18.65 6.93
C ARG A 197 0.96 17.18 6.88
N ALA A 198 1.08 16.51 8.03
CA ALA A 198 1.41 15.08 8.07
C ALA A 198 0.32 14.21 7.40
N ASP A 199 -0.95 14.50 7.67
CA ASP A 199 -2.08 13.81 7.02
C ASP A 199 -2.09 14.03 5.51
N LEU A 200 -1.78 15.25 5.06
CA LEU A 200 -1.66 15.58 3.64
C LEU A 200 -0.51 14.82 2.97
N PHE A 201 0.68 14.78 3.58
CA PHE A 201 1.78 13.97 3.06
C PHE A 201 1.40 12.47 2.97
N ALA A 202 0.63 11.95 3.92
CA ALA A 202 0.23 10.55 3.93
C ALA A 202 -0.87 10.20 2.91
N SER A 203 -1.57 11.20 2.37
CA SER A 203 -2.73 11.03 1.49
C SER A 203 -2.53 11.56 0.07
N CYS A 204 -1.66 12.54 -0.12
CA CYS A 204 -1.32 13.10 -1.44
C CYS A 204 -0.26 12.24 -2.14
N TYR A 205 -0.23 12.32 -3.46
CA TYR A 205 0.78 11.63 -4.28
C TYR A 205 1.91 12.56 -4.66
N LEU A 206 3.13 12.02 -4.71
CA LEU A 206 4.32 12.83 -5.03
C LEU A 206 4.22 13.43 -6.43
N GLY A 207 3.84 12.64 -7.44
CA GLY A 207 3.66 13.13 -8.81
C GLY A 207 2.70 14.33 -8.90
N ASP A 208 1.56 14.26 -8.20
CA ASP A 208 0.58 15.35 -8.12
C ASP A 208 1.14 16.61 -7.49
N LEU A 209 1.83 16.46 -6.35
CA LEU A 209 2.46 17.56 -5.64
C LEU A 209 3.51 18.23 -6.53
N VAL A 210 4.35 17.44 -7.17
CA VAL A 210 5.44 17.90 -8.01
C VAL A 210 4.92 18.57 -9.29
N ALA A 211 3.81 18.10 -9.84
CA ALA A 211 3.13 18.74 -10.97
C ALA A 211 2.67 20.17 -10.64
N ARG A 212 2.32 20.49 -9.38
CA ARG A 212 2.00 21.88 -8.95
C ARG A 212 3.15 22.85 -9.11
N PHE A 213 4.38 22.35 -9.05
CA PHE A 213 5.59 23.15 -9.25
C PHE A 213 6.08 23.11 -10.71
N GLY A 214 5.38 22.40 -11.60
CA GLY A 214 5.79 22.23 -13.00
C GLY A 214 7.15 21.53 -13.13
N LYS A 215 7.44 20.56 -12.26
CA LYS A 215 8.69 19.79 -12.24
C LYS A 215 8.44 18.30 -12.47
N THR A 216 9.53 17.57 -12.66
CA THR A 216 9.55 16.10 -12.54
C THR A 216 9.93 15.69 -11.12
N GLU A 217 9.56 14.47 -10.68
CA GLU A 217 9.89 13.98 -9.33
C GLU A 217 11.40 14.03 -9.03
N PRO A 218 12.31 13.60 -9.94
CA PRO A 218 13.75 13.69 -9.67
C PRO A 218 14.26 15.13 -9.52
N GLU A 219 13.71 16.08 -10.28
CA GLU A 219 14.09 17.49 -10.17
C GLU A 219 13.63 18.09 -8.84
N PHE A 220 12.41 17.77 -8.41
CA PHE A 220 11.86 18.25 -7.14
C PHE A 220 12.61 17.67 -5.95
N ILE A 221 12.78 16.34 -5.90
CA ILE A 221 13.55 15.66 -4.84
C ILE A 221 14.99 16.18 -4.81
N GLY A 222 15.62 16.34 -5.97
CA GLY A 222 16.99 16.86 -6.07
C GLY A 222 17.12 18.35 -5.69
N ALA A 223 16.02 19.10 -5.61
CA ALA A 223 15.97 20.49 -5.19
C ALA A 223 15.47 20.67 -3.74
N TRP A 224 14.97 19.60 -3.11
CA TRP A 224 14.46 19.62 -1.74
C TRP A 224 15.57 19.93 -0.73
N GLN A 225 15.28 20.81 0.22
CA GLN A 225 16.21 21.22 1.29
C GLN A 225 16.01 20.34 2.53
N PHE A 226 16.69 19.19 2.54
CA PHE A 226 16.74 18.31 3.71
C PHE A 226 17.42 18.97 4.92
N GLY A 227 16.95 18.64 6.12
CA GLY A 227 17.43 19.15 7.40
C GLY A 227 16.79 20.47 7.85
N VAL A 228 15.83 21.01 7.08
CA VAL A 228 15.04 22.18 7.49
C VAL A 228 13.93 21.77 8.47
N ASP A 229 13.30 20.62 8.24
CA ASP A 229 12.29 20.02 9.11
C ASP A 229 12.33 18.48 8.96
N ASP A 230 12.94 17.80 9.94
CA ASP A 230 13.16 16.34 9.90
C ASP A 230 11.86 15.53 9.75
N ASN A 231 10.73 16.04 10.26
CA ASN A 231 9.45 15.36 10.12
C ASN A 231 8.93 15.48 8.69
N ALA A 232 9.00 16.67 8.08
CA ALA A 232 8.61 16.85 6.70
C ALA A 232 9.49 16.03 5.74
N ASP A 233 10.80 15.97 5.99
CA ASP A 233 11.73 15.14 5.22
C ASP A 233 11.35 13.66 5.28
N ARG A 234 11.05 13.16 6.48
CA ARG A 234 10.60 11.79 6.66
C ARG A 234 9.30 11.52 5.92
N PHE A 235 8.34 12.45 5.97
CA PHE A 235 7.07 12.28 5.28
C PHE A 235 7.22 12.30 3.76
N LEU A 236 8.06 13.19 3.22
CA LEU A 236 8.36 13.22 1.78
C LEU A 236 8.94 11.89 1.28
N VAL A 237 9.83 11.26 2.05
CA VAL A 237 10.43 9.95 1.71
C VAL A 237 9.42 8.81 1.77
N LEU A 238 8.31 8.98 2.49
CA LEU A 238 7.26 7.95 2.66
C LEU A 238 6.09 8.10 1.68
N MET A 239 6.04 9.18 0.89
CA MET A 239 5.10 9.34 -0.22
C MET A 239 5.39 8.35 -1.35
#